data_AF-A0A3D2EVX4-F1
#
_entry.id   AF-A0A3D2EVX4-F1
#
_cell.length_a   1.000
_cell.length_b   1.000
_cell.length_c   1.000
_cell.angle_alpha   90.00
_cell.angle_beta   90.00
_cell.angle_gamma   90.00
#
_symmetry.space_group_name_H-M   'P 1'
#
loop_
_entity.id
_entity.type
_entity.pdbx_description
1 polymer ?
#
loop_
_entity_poly.entity_id
_entity_poly.type
_entity_poly.pdbx_seq_one_letter_code
_entity_poly.pdbx_strand_id
1 'polypeptide(L)'
;MIPSQIAQQLAVQVWQVEAAIKLLDEGSTVPFIARYRKEATGTLDDTQLRTLEERLGYLRELDQRRVAVLKSIGEQDKLTPELEAAILAADNKTRLEDLYLPYKPKRRTKAQIAIEAGLEPLADLLLSKPQLIPEQEAQGFVNTDANISTSKEALDGAKQILMERFSQAVDLLAELREKAWQSAQWQVQVIAGQEATGAKFQDYFDFQEAFKSLPSHRALAILRGRNEGVLLAQVVWSEHGHEPFENRVASYWQIRDQGRPGDKWLQEVITWTWRIKLASQLETTLISRLRDAAEESAIQVFADNLKDLLLAAPAGNKVTLGLDPGLRTGVKAVVVDATGKLLAYETIFPHVPRNQWQESIALLSKWVTDYKVALVAIGNGTASRETDRLVKDLQALIGG
;
A
#
# COMPACT_ATOMS: atom_id res chain seq x y z
N MET A 1 25.16 -5.97 10.44
CA MET A 1 23.82 -5.49 10.85
C MET A 1 22.70 -6.25 10.14
N ILE A 2 22.66 -6.26 8.80
CA ILE A 2 21.61 -6.97 8.04
C ILE A 2 21.49 -8.45 8.43
N PRO A 3 22.57 -9.28 8.49
CA PRO A 3 22.41 -10.70 8.79
C PRO A 3 21.82 -10.96 10.19
N SER A 4 22.22 -10.17 11.19
CA SER A 4 21.73 -10.29 12.56
C SER A 4 20.25 -9.94 12.69
N GLN A 5 19.77 -8.92 11.96
CA GLN A 5 18.35 -8.54 11.97
C GLN A 5 17.47 -9.64 11.35
N ILE A 6 17.87 -10.18 10.21
CA ILE A 6 17.13 -11.26 9.55
C ILE A 6 17.15 -12.53 10.42
N ALA A 7 18.30 -12.85 11.03
CA ALA A 7 18.42 -14.00 11.92
C ALA A 7 17.44 -13.94 13.11
N GLN A 8 17.30 -12.77 13.72
CA GLN A 8 16.32 -12.55 14.79
C GLN A 8 14.88 -12.72 14.31
N GLN A 9 14.54 -12.22 13.12
CA GLN A 9 13.20 -12.32 12.55
C GLN A 9 12.81 -13.76 12.22
N LEU A 10 13.75 -14.54 11.69
CA LEU A 10 13.54 -15.94 11.31
C LEU A 10 13.74 -16.92 12.48
N ALA A 11 14.17 -16.43 13.65
CA ALA A 11 14.58 -17.25 14.79
C ALA A 11 15.66 -18.29 14.43
N VAL A 12 16.65 -17.88 13.62
CA VAL A 12 17.77 -18.70 13.17
C VAL A 12 19.11 -18.09 13.61
N GLN A 13 20.21 -18.81 13.39
CA GLN A 13 21.54 -18.30 13.73
C GLN A 13 22.08 -17.35 12.66
N VAL A 14 22.85 -16.34 13.07
CA VAL A 14 23.41 -15.32 12.18
C VAL A 14 24.26 -15.94 11.05
N TRP A 15 25.07 -16.95 11.38
CA TRP A 15 25.92 -17.64 10.39
C TRP A 15 25.10 -18.33 9.29
N GLN A 16 23.88 -18.80 9.59
CA GLN A 16 22.99 -19.42 8.59
C GLN A 16 22.53 -18.39 7.56
N VAL A 17 22.19 -17.19 8.03
CA VAL A 17 21.79 -16.07 7.19
C VAL A 17 22.97 -15.59 6.34
N GLU A 18 24.16 -15.45 6.92
CA GLU A 18 25.37 -15.06 6.19
C GLU A 18 25.71 -16.06 5.07
N ALA A 19 25.63 -17.36 5.36
CA ALA A 19 25.85 -18.40 4.35
C ALA A 19 24.80 -18.33 3.22
N ALA A 20 23.53 -18.14 3.57
CA ALA A 20 22.46 -18.01 2.57
C ALA A 20 22.62 -16.74 1.71
N ILE A 21 22.95 -15.59 2.31
CA ILE A 21 23.23 -14.33 1.60
C ILE A 21 24.37 -14.53 0.60
N LYS A 22 25.47 -15.16 1.02
CA LYS A 22 26.61 -15.42 0.13
C LYS A 22 26.19 -16.24 -1.09
N LEU A 23 25.40 -17.29 -0.88
CA LEU A 23 24.91 -18.14 -1.98
C LEU A 23 23.98 -17.36 -2.93
N LEU A 24 23.09 -16.52 -2.40
CA LEU A 24 22.21 -15.66 -3.21
C LEU A 24 23.01 -14.64 -4.02
N ASP A 25 24.03 -14.01 -3.42
CA ASP A 25 24.90 -13.05 -4.10
C ASP A 25 25.77 -13.69 -5.19
N GLU A 26 26.13 -14.97 -5.02
CA GLU A 26 26.78 -15.80 -6.05
C GLU A 26 25.81 -16.23 -7.17
N GLY A 27 24.53 -15.85 -7.09
CA GLY A 27 23.50 -16.15 -8.10
C GLY A 27 22.79 -17.48 -7.90
N SER A 28 22.95 -18.15 -6.75
CA SER A 28 22.16 -19.34 -6.43
C SER A 28 20.71 -18.97 -6.19
N THR A 29 19.78 -19.79 -6.70
CA THR A 29 18.34 -19.58 -6.47
C THR A 29 17.88 -20.21 -5.16
N VAL A 30 16.78 -19.71 -4.58
CA VAL A 30 16.19 -20.30 -3.37
C VAL A 30 15.97 -21.81 -3.48
N PRO A 31 15.33 -22.36 -4.54
CA PRO A 31 15.15 -23.81 -4.66
C PRO A 31 16.47 -24.58 -4.76
N PHE A 32 17.51 -23.99 -5.36
CA PHE A 32 18.82 -24.61 -5.44
C PHE A 32 19.47 -24.69 -4.05
N ILE A 33 19.41 -23.60 -3.28
CA ILE A 33 19.96 -23.54 -1.92
C ILE A 33 19.22 -24.54 -1.02
N ALA A 34 17.89 -24.47 -1.01
CA ALA A 34 17.02 -25.33 -0.21
C ALA A 34 17.25 -26.82 -0.50
N ARG A 35 17.58 -27.20 -1.73
CA ARG A 35 17.77 -28.61 -2.12
C ARG A 35 19.22 -29.10 -2.02
N TYR A 36 20.19 -28.30 -2.46
CA TYR A 36 21.57 -28.75 -2.70
C TYR A 36 22.61 -28.07 -1.80
N ARG A 37 22.20 -27.11 -0.96
CA ARG A 37 23.07 -26.38 -0.02
C ARG A 37 22.54 -26.39 1.41
N LYS A 38 21.73 -27.39 1.76
CA LYS A 38 21.14 -27.56 3.10
C LYS A 38 22.17 -27.49 4.22
N GLU A 39 23.27 -28.23 4.09
CA GLU A 39 24.31 -28.25 5.14
C GLU A 39 25.00 -26.90 5.30
N ALA A 40 25.25 -26.21 4.18
CA ALA A 40 25.88 -24.89 4.17
C ALA A 40 25.04 -23.82 4.88
N THR A 41 23.72 -23.93 4.88
CA THR A 41 22.81 -22.97 5.55
C THR A 41 22.25 -23.49 6.88
N GLY A 42 22.68 -24.66 7.36
CA GLY A 42 22.10 -25.26 8.57
C GLY A 42 20.63 -25.64 8.40
N THR A 43 20.26 -26.12 7.21
CA THR A 43 18.94 -26.67 6.84
C THR A 43 17.79 -25.65 6.79
N LEU A 44 18.07 -24.41 6.38
CA LEU A 44 16.99 -23.46 6.07
C LEU A 44 16.07 -24.01 4.96
N ASP A 45 14.76 -23.94 5.19
CA ASP A 45 13.75 -24.38 4.23
C ASP A 45 13.43 -23.30 3.18
N ASP A 46 12.64 -23.68 2.15
CA ASP A 46 12.25 -22.78 1.07
C ASP A 46 11.52 -21.53 1.58
N THR A 47 10.67 -21.66 2.61
CA THR A 47 9.90 -20.54 3.18
C THR A 47 10.84 -19.55 3.88
N GLN A 48 11.75 -20.05 4.72
CA GLN A 48 12.74 -19.23 5.41
C GLN A 48 13.68 -18.53 4.42
N LEU A 49 14.12 -19.22 3.36
CA LEU A 49 14.99 -18.65 2.33
C LEU A 49 14.28 -17.58 1.48
N ARG A 50 12.98 -17.74 1.19
CA ARG A 50 12.18 -16.70 0.52
C ARG A 50 12.03 -15.45 1.38
N THR A 51 11.65 -15.61 2.65
CA THR A 51 11.57 -14.48 3.58
C THR A 51 12.93 -13.80 3.75
N LEU A 52 14.03 -14.57 3.80
CA LEU A 52 15.38 -14.03 3.82
C LEU A 52 15.68 -13.19 2.57
N GLU A 53 15.40 -13.71 1.36
CA GLU A 53 15.61 -13.02 0.08
C GLU A 53 14.86 -11.68 0.03
N GLU A 54 13.59 -11.67 0.41
CA GLU A 54 12.74 -10.46 0.46
C GLU A 54 13.26 -9.43 1.47
N ARG A 55 13.56 -9.87 2.70
CA ARG A 55 14.06 -8.98 3.75
C ARG A 55 15.46 -8.46 3.44
N LEU A 56 16.31 -9.26 2.82
CA LEU A 56 17.63 -8.84 2.34
C LEU A 56 17.50 -7.71 1.33
N GLY A 57 16.60 -7.84 0.35
CA GLY A 57 16.31 -6.78 -0.62
C GLY A 57 15.87 -5.48 0.07
N TYR A 58 14.86 -5.57 0.94
CA TYR A 58 14.35 -4.40 1.68
C TYR A 58 15.44 -3.69 2.49
N LEU A 59 16.25 -4.45 3.24
CA LEU A 59 17.29 -3.89 4.11
C LEU A 59 18.44 -3.28 3.30
N ARG A 60 18.81 -3.87 2.16
CA ARG A 60 19.80 -3.29 1.24
C ARG A 60 19.33 -1.97 0.66
N GLU A 61 18.07 -1.88 0.26
CA GLU A 61 17.48 -0.61 -0.22
C GLU A 61 17.45 0.44 0.88
N LEU A 62 17.12 0.06 2.11
CA LEU A 62 17.15 0.95 3.27
C LEU A 62 18.58 1.47 3.52
N ASP A 63 19.58 0.59 3.50
CA ASP A 63 20.99 0.96 3.70
C ASP A 63 21.49 1.88 2.58
N GLN A 64 21.17 1.57 1.32
CA GLN A 64 21.51 2.43 0.19
C GLN A 64 20.88 3.82 0.31
N ARG A 65 19.59 3.87 0.70
CA ARG A 65 18.90 5.13 0.93
C ARG A 65 19.51 5.90 2.11
N ARG A 66 19.92 5.21 3.17
CA ARG A 66 20.58 5.80 4.34
C ARG A 66 21.87 6.51 3.95
N VAL A 67 22.71 5.87 3.13
CA VAL A 67 23.95 6.48 2.61
C VAL A 67 23.65 7.74 1.80
N ALA A 68 22.63 7.69 0.92
CA ALA A 68 22.23 8.85 0.13
C ALA A 68 21.72 10.02 0.99
N VAL A 69 20.95 9.72 2.05
CA VAL A 69 20.47 10.71 3.02
C VAL A 69 21.63 11.36 3.78
N LEU A 70 22.55 10.56 4.33
CA LEU A 70 23.75 11.06 5.03
C LEU A 70 24.56 12.00 4.13
N LYS A 71 24.81 11.57 2.88
CA LYS A 71 25.52 12.39 1.89
C LYS A 71 24.80 13.71 1.63
N SER A 72 23.50 13.67 1.36
CA SER A 72 22.70 14.87 1.05
C SER A 72 22.66 15.88 2.21
N ILE A 73 22.65 15.42 3.47
CA ILE A 73 22.68 16.29 4.64
C ILE A 73 24.10 16.81 4.90
N GLY A 74 25.11 15.98 4.69
CA GLY A 74 26.52 16.36 4.78
C GLY A 74 26.89 17.46 3.79
N GLU A 75 26.40 17.38 2.55
CA GLU A 75 26.59 18.42 1.52
C GLU A 75 25.95 19.78 1.87
N GLN A 76 25.06 19.83 2.89
CA GLN A 76 24.44 21.05 3.39
C GLN A 76 25.11 21.58 4.66
N ASP A 77 26.18 20.92 5.15
CA ASP A 77 26.83 21.21 6.43
C ASP A 77 25.84 21.20 7.63
N LYS A 78 24.79 20.37 7.55
CA LYS A 78 23.76 20.22 8.59
C LYS A 78 23.82 18.88 9.33
N LEU A 79 24.80 18.03 9.03
CA LEU A 79 24.94 16.70 9.63
C LEU A 79 25.62 16.82 11.00
N THR A 80 24.82 16.87 12.08
CA THR A 80 25.36 16.82 13.44
C THR A 80 25.63 15.37 13.87
N PRO A 81 26.51 15.12 14.86
CA PRO A 81 26.76 13.77 15.37
C PRO A 81 25.50 13.07 15.89
N GLU A 82 24.58 13.84 16.51
CA GLU A 82 23.31 13.32 17.02
C GLU A 82 22.37 12.90 15.88
N LEU A 83 22.31 13.70 14.81
CA LEU A 83 21.51 13.40 13.63
C LEU A 83 22.09 12.21 12.85
N GLU A 84 23.40 12.14 12.70
CA GLU A 84 24.08 10.99 12.10
C GLU A 84 23.75 9.70 12.86
N ALA A 85 23.88 9.72 14.19
CA ALA A 85 23.51 8.59 15.04
C ALA A 85 22.04 8.20 14.87
N ALA A 86 21.12 9.17 14.82
CA ALA A 86 19.70 8.92 14.62
C ALA A 86 19.39 8.29 13.23
N ILE A 87 20.08 8.74 12.17
CA ILE A 87 19.95 8.19 10.82
C ILE A 87 20.50 6.76 10.74
N LEU A 88 21.64 6.50 11.38
CA LEU A 88 22.24 5.17 11.49
C LEU A 88 21.35 4.20 12.27
N ALA A 89 20.65 4.70 13.29
CA ALA A 89 19.71 3.93 14.10
C ALA A 89 18.32 3.75 13.45
N ALA A 90 18.01 4.43 12.35
CA ALA A 90 16.71 4.32 11.68
C ALA A 90 16.47 2.89 11.19
N ASP A 91 15.41 2.27 11.70
CA ASP A 91 15.06 0.86 11.55
C ASP A 91 14.14 0.57 10.36
N ASN A 92 13.54 1.61 9.78
CA ASN A 92 12.65 1.51 8.63
C ASN A 92 12.75 2.75 7.72
N LYS A 93 12.29 2.59 6.47
CA LYS A 93 12.31 3.65 5.45
C LYS A 93 11.54 4.90 5.89
N THR A 94 10.42 4.75 6.60
CA THR A 94 9.60 5.89 7.03
C THR A 94 10.33 6.76 8.05
N ARG A 95 10.94 6.16 9.08
CA ARG A 95 11.73 6.91 10.07
C ARG A 95 12.93 7.60 9.43
N LEU A 96 13.58 6.94 8.47
CA LEU A 96 14.67 7.54 7.70
C LEU A 96 14.20 8.76 6.89
N GLU A 97 13.07 8.67 6.20
CA GLU A 97 12.51 9.80 5.43
C GLU A 97 12.04 10.93 6.34
N ASP A 98 11.48 10.64 7.53
CA ASP A 98 11.09 11.67 8.49
C ASP A 98 12.31 12.45 8.99
N LEU A 99 13.42 11.77 9.31
CA LEU A 99 14.69 12.42 9.69
C LEU A 99 15.27 13.26 8.54
N TYR A 100 15.05 12.84 7.29
CA TYR A 100 15.50 13.55 6.11
C TYR A 100 14.60 14.73 5.71
N LEU A 101 13.34 14.74 6.14
CA LEU A 101 12.31 15.69 5.71
C LEU A 101 12.70 17.18 5.82
N PRO A 102 13.44 17.64 6.86
CA PRO A 102 13.91 19.02 6.95
C PRO A 102 14.97 19.39 5.90
N TYR A 103 15.76 18.42 5.47
CA TYR A 103 16.94 18.61 4.61
C TYR A 103 16.69 18.24 3.15
N LYS A 104 15.52 17.69 2.85
CA LYS A 104 15.14 17.33 1.49
C LYS A 104 15.10 18.61 0.63
N PRO A 105 15.78 18.65 -0.54
CA PRO A 105 15.70 19.78 -1.45
C PRO A 105 14.26 20.05 -1.85
N LYS A 106 13.79 21.29 -1.66
CA LYS A 106 12.41 21.70 -1.93
C LYS A 106 12.37 22.88 -2.90
N ARG A 107 11.26 23.00 -3.63
CA ARG A 107 10.89 24.26 -4.28
C ARG A 107 10.72 25.33 -3.21
N ARG A 108 11.08 26.57 -3.55
CA ARG A 108 11.03 27.75 -2.68
C ARG A 108 9.68 27.82 -1.94
N THR A 109 9.66 27.45 -0.65
CA THR A 109 8.42 27.36 0.15
C THR A 109 8.03 28.74 0.68
N LYS A 110 6.77 28.92 1.11
CA LYS A 110 6.36 30.16 1.78
C LYS A 110 7.19 30.45 3.04
N ALA A 111 7.61 29.40 3.77
CA ALA A 111 8.50 29.56 4.91
C ALA A 111 9.91 30.00 4.49
N GLN A 112 10.48 29.41 3.44
CA GLN A 112 11.79 29.82 2.92
C GLN A 112 11.77 31.28 2.45
N ILE A 113 10.71 31.70 1.75
CA ILE A 113 10.52 33.11 1.35
C ILE A 113 10.47 34.01 2.60
N ALA A 114 9.77 33.59 3.65
CA ALA A 114 9.68 34.34 4.90
C ALA A 114 11.03 34.39 5.66
N ILE A 115 11.81 33.30 5.65
CA ILE A 115 13.17 33.26 6.25
C ILE A 115 14.10 34.21 5.48
N GLU A 116 14.10 34.15 4.15
CA GLU A 116 14.88 35.05 3.28
C GLU A 116 14.46 36.52 3.44
N ALA A 117 13.19 36.78 3.76
CA ALA A 117 12.67 38.10 4.09
C ALA A 117 13.02 38.56 5.53
N GLY A 118 13.72 37.74 6.32
CA GLY A 118 14.16 38.09 7.67
C GLY A 118 13.10 37.91 8.77
N LEU A 119 12.07 37.09 8.54
CA LEU A 119 10.97 36.89 9.50
C LEU A 119 11.20 35.76 10.51
N GLU A 120 12.30 35.01 10.39
CA GLU A 120 12.64 33.93 11.34
C GLU A 120 12.80 34.43 12.79
N PRO A 121 13.49 35.56 13.06
CA PRO A 121 13.57 36.11 14.42
C PRO A 121 12.21 36.48 15.02
N LEU A 122 11.24 36.93 14.20
CA LEU A 122 9.88 37.20 14.66
C LEU A 122 9.17 35.91 15.08
N ALA A 123 9.28 34.85 14.27
CA ALA A 123 8.71 33.54 14.60
C ALA A 123 9.26 32.98 15.92
N ASP A 124 10.58 33.06 16.12
CA ASP A 124 11.25 32.59 17.33
C ASP A 124 10.90 33.45 18.55
N LEU A 125 10.79 34.77 18.37
CA LEU A 125 10.40 35.70 19.42
C LEU A 125 8.99 35.41 19.94
N LEU A 126 8.01 35.28 19.04
CA LEU A 126 6.62 35.03 19.42
C LEU A 126 6.40 33.63 20.01
N LEU A 127 7.18 32.64 19.57
CA LEU A 127 7.16 31.30 20.16
C LEU A 127 7.76 31.28 21.57
N SER A 128 8.89 31.96 21.78
CA SER A 128 9.61 31.96 23.07
C SER A 128 9.01 32.91 24.11
N LYS A 129 8.32 33.98 23.67
CA LYS A 129 7.72 35.00 24.54
C LYS A 129 6.24 35.25 24.20
N PRO A 130 5.33 34.32 24.56
CA PRO A 130 3.89 34.47 24.29
C PRO A 130 3.22 35.67 24.98
N GLN A 131 3.90 36.33 25.92
CA GLN A 131 3.45 37.56 26.57
C GLN A 131 3.47 38.80 25.66
N LEU A 132 4.20 38.75 24.55
CA LEU A 132 4.29 39.86 23.60
C LEU A 132 3.03 39.95 22.73
N ILE A 133 2.70 41.16 22.29
CA ILE A 133 1.58 41.42 21.39
C ILE A 133 2.06 41.20 19.94
N PRO A 134 1.60 40.16 19.23
CA PRO A 134 2.13 39.80 17.90
C PRO A 134 2.10 40.97 16.91
N GLU A 135 1.02 41.74 16.89
CA GLU A 135 0.83 42.87 15.98
C GLU A 135 1.82 44.00 16.22
N GLN A 136 2.27 44.21 17.46
CA GLN A 136 3.25 45.23 17.81
C GLN A 136 4.66 44.79 17.41
N GLU A 137 5.05 43.56 17.79
CA GLU A 137 6.37 43.02 17.44
C GLU A 137 6.55 42.94 15.92
N ALA A 138 5.49 42.56 15.19
CA ALA A 138 5.52 42.46 13.74
C ALA A 138 5.76 43.80 13.01
N GLN A 139 5.53 44.96 13.66
CA GLN A 139 5.82 46.27 13.06
C GLN A 139 7.32 46.45 12.76
N GLY A 140 8.18 45.91 13.64
CA GLY A 140 9.64 45.95 13.46
C GLY A 140 10.15 45.11 12.29
N PHE A 141 9.29 44.28 11.69
CA PHE A 141 9.61 43.36 10.60
C PHE A 141 8.91 43.74 9.29
N VAL A 142 8.24 44.90 9.23
CA VAL A 142 7.70 45.45 7.98
C VAL A 142 8.86 45.91 7.11
N ASN A 143 8.99 45.34 5.93
CA ASN A 143 10.04 45.63 4.97
C ASN A 143 9.50 45.50 3.54
N THR A 144 9.16 46.64 2.93
CA THR A 144 8.66 46.70 1.55
C THR A 144 9.66 46.17 0.53
N ASP A 145 10.97 46.31 0.76
CA ASP A 145 12.01 45.79 -0.14
C ASP A 145 12.05 44.26 -0.15
N ALA A 146 11.60 43.63 0.95
CA ALA A 146 11.42 42.19 1.07
C ALA A 146 9.99 41.71 0.76
N ASN A 147 9.14 42.58 0.15
CA ASN A 147 7.71 42.35 -0.11
C ASN A 147 6.86 42.08 1.15
N ILE A 148 7.25 42.64 2.30
CA ILE A 148 6.46 42.60 3.54
C ILE A 148 5.97 44.01 3.84
N SER A 149 4.77 44.34 3.36
CA SER A 149 4.18 45.68 3.40
C SER A 149 3.34 45.94 4.66
N THR A 150 2.94 44.89 5.38
CA THR A 150 2.08 45.02 6.57
C THR A 150 2.50 44.08 7.70
N SER A 151 2.16 44.45 8.95
CA SER A 151 2.34 43.57 10.13
C SER A 151 1.63 42.23 9.95
N LYS A 152 0.50 42.20 9.24
CA LYS A 152 -0.23 40.96 8.94
C LYS A 152 0.60 40.03 8.04
N GLU A 153 1.22 40.56 7.00
CA GLU A 153 2.11 39.79 6.11
C GLU A 153 3.34 39.25 6.87
N ALA A 154 3.91 40.05 7.78
CA ALA A 154 4.99 39.59 8.65
C ALA A 154 4.54 38.42 9.55
N LEU A 155 3.36 38.53 10.18
CA LEU A 155 2.79 37.47 11.02
C LEU A 155 2.41 36.21 10.22
N ASP A 156 1.88 36.37 9.01
CA ASP A 156 1.57 35.25 8.12
C ASP A 156 2.86 34.55 7.67
N GLY A 157 3.92 35.29 7.37
CA GLY A 157 5.25 34.75 7.08
C GLY A 157 5.84 33.97 8.26
N ALA A 158 5.84 34.57 9.46
CA ALA A 158 6.28 33.91 10.69
C ALA A 158 5.46 32.64 10.99
N LYS A 159 4.14 32.66 10.74
CA LYS A 159 3.26 31.48 10.85
C LYS A 159 3.67 30.38 9.88
N GLN A 160 4.01 30.70 8.63
CA GLN A 160 4.50 29.69 7.66
C GLN A 160 5.80 29.03 8.13
N ILE A 161 6.71 29.80 8.73
CA ILE A 161 7.96 29.27 9.32
C ILE A 161 7.65 28.25 10.42
N LEU A 162 6.82 28.63 11.39
CA LEU A 162 6.44 27.72 12.48
C LEU A 162 5.66 26.50 11.97
N MET A 163 4.74 26.66 11.02
CA MET A 163 4.01 25.52 10.42
C MET A 163 4.96 24.52 9.76
N GLU A 164 5.96 25.01 9.00
CA GLU A 164 6.95 24.13 8.38
C GLU A 164 7.82 23.43 9.43
N ARG A 165 8.32 24.16 10.43
CA ARG A 165 9.11 23.60 11.53
C ARG A 165 8.33 22.54 12.31
N PHE A 166 7.08 22.82 12.66
CA PHE A 166 6.24 21.94 13.48
C PHE A 166 5.84 20.67 12.73
N SER A 167 5.56 20.78 11.43
CA SER A 167 5.19 19.62 10.60
C SER A 167 6.33 18.64 10.32
N GLN A 168 7.57 18.99 10.69
CA GLN A 168 8.76 18.19 10.44
C GLN A 168 9.35 17.57 11.72
N ALA A 169 8.69 17.74 12.88
CA ALA A 169 9.13 17.07 14.11
C ALA A 169 8.93 15.56 13.99
N VAL A 170 10.06 14.85 13.88
CA VAL A 170 10.12 13.40 13.61
C VAL A 170 9.38 12.58 14.67
N ASP A 171 9.57 12.91 15.95
CA ASP A 171 8.94 12.17 17.05
C ASP A 171 7.43 12.48 17.15
N LEU A 172 7.04 13.72 16.89
CA LEU A 172 5.64 14.10 16.77
C LEU A 172 4.95 13.36 15.62
N LEU A 173 5.57 13.30 14.44
CA LEU A 173 5.04 12.58 13.28
C LEU A 173 4.83 11.09 13.59
N ALA A 174 5.83 10.44 14.20
CA ALA A 174 5.73 9.04 14.59
C ALA A 174 4.56 8.79 15.54
N GLU A 175 4.41 9.64 16.56
CA GLU A 175 3.32 9.53 17.51
C GLU A 175 1.94 9.78 16.88
N LEU A 176 1.81 10.82 16.05
CA LEU A 176 0.54 11.13 15.40
C LEU A 176 0.16 10.02 14.40
N ARG A 177 1.12 9.39 13.72
CA ARG A 177 0.86 8.22 12.85
C ARG A 177 0.28 7.05 13.62
N GLU A 178 0.86 6.71 14.76
CA GLU A 178 0.34 5.61 15.59
C GLU A 178 -1.00 5.97 16.22
N LYS A 179 -1.17 7.20 16.74
CA LYS A 179 -2.46 7.67 17.25
C LYS A 179 -3.54 7.55 16.16
N ALA A 180 -3.26 8.04 14.96
CA ALA A 180 -4.21 8.00 13.86
C ALA A 180 -4.51 6.57 13.40
N TRP A 181 -3.52 5.68 13.38
CA TRP A 181 -3.74 4.27 13.07
C TRP A 181 -4.70 3.61 14.08
N GLN A 182 -4.60 3.95 15.36
CA GLN A 182 -5.47 3.39 16.41
C GLN A 182 -6.88 3.99 16.42
N SER A 183 -7.05 5.29 16.14
CA SER A 183 -8.31 5.99 16.38
C SER A 183 -9.04 6.51 15.14
N ALA A 184 -8.34 6.72 14.02
CA ALA A 184 -8.96 7.31 12.84
C ALA A 184 -9.88 6.30 12.14
N GLN A 185 -10.92 6.85 11.51
CA GLN A 185 -11.89 6.09 10.72
C GLN A 185 -11.89 6.57 9.28
N TRP A 186 -12.27 5.69 8.38
CA TRP A 186 -12.42 5.99 6.97
C TRP A 186 -13.90 6.11 6.64
N GLN A 187 -14.35 7.32 6.34
CA GLN A 187 -15.71 7.61 5.92
C GLN A 187 -15.76 7.64 4.40
N VAL A 188 -16.69 6.89 3.81
CA VAL A 188 -16.82 6.69 2.38
C VAL A 188 -18.26 6.99 1.96
N GLN A 189 -18.39 7.79 0.92
CA GLN A 189 -19.67 8.16 0.33
C GLN A 189 -19.61 8.08 -1.19
N VAL A 190 -20.75 7.85 -1.83
CA VAL A 190 -20.85 7.98 -3.28
C VAL A 190 -20.75 9.44 -3.71
N ILE A 191 -20.05 9.69 -4.81
CA ILE A 191 -20.02 11.00 -5.44
C ILE A 191 -21.37 11.22 -6.12
N ALA A 192 -22.02 12.35 -5.83
CA ALA A 192 -23.34 12.68 -6.36
C ALA A 192 -23.39 12.51 -7.89
N GLY A 193 -24.36 11.73 -8.39
CA GLY A 193 -24.53 11.43 -9.81
C GLY A 193 -23.79 10.19 -10.31
N GLN A 194 -23.02 9.50 -9.47
CA GLN A 194 -22.32 8.25 -9.80
C GLN A 194 -23.03 6.99 -9.29
N GLU A 195 -24.25 7.09 -8.74
CA GLU A 195 -24.95 5.98 -8.08
C GLU A 195 -25.25 4.82 -9.05
N ALA A 196 -25.68 5.13 -10.27
CA ALA A 196 -25.98 4.11 -11.29
C ALA A 196 -24.70 3.46 -11.85
N THR A 197 -23.68 4.27 -12.16
CA THR A 197 -22.37 3.80 -12.64
C THR A 197 -21.66 2.95 -11.58
N GLY A 198 -21.86 3.33 -10.32
CA GLY A 198 -21.21 2.78 -9.14
C GLY A 198 -21.91 1.59 -8.50
N ALA A 199 -22.91 0.97 -9.13
CA ALA A 199 -23.73 -0.08 -8.51
C ALA A 199 -22.92 -1.24 -7.88
N LYS A 200 -21.74 -1.55 -8.44
CA LYS A 200 -20.81 -2.56 -7.89
C LYS A 200 -20.14 -2.17 -6.55
N PHE A 201 -20.23 -0.90 -6.16
CA PHE A 201 -19.71 -0.33 -4.91
C PHE A 201 -20.83 0.09 -3.95
N GLN A 202 -22.08 -0.34 -4.19
CA GLN A 202 -23.25 0.08 -3.43
C GLN A 202 -23.10 -0.12 -1.91
N ASP A 203 -22.42 -1.19 -1.49
CA ASP A 203 -22.12 -1.48 -0.08
C ASP A 203 -21.28 -0.39 0.61
N TYR A 204 -20.66 0.50 -0.16
CA TYR A 204 -19.77 1.58 0.32
C TYR A 204 -20.33 2.99 0.08
N PHE A 205 -21.59 3.13 -0.36
CA PHE A 205 -22.19 4.45 -0.64
C PHE A 205 -22.44 5.29 0.62
N ASP A 206 -22.57 4.63 1.77
CA ASP A 206 -22.58 5.24 3.10
C ASP A 206 -21.91 4.28 4.08
N PHE A 207 -20.59 4.41 4.19
CA PHE A 207 -19.75 3.48 4.94
C PHE A 207 -18.78 4.21 5.85
N GLN A 208 -18.59 3.70 7.06
CA GLN A 208 -17.63 4.23 8.02
C GLN A 208 -17.06 3.11 8.87
N GLU A 209 -15.73 2.96 8.89
CA GLU A 209 -15.05 1.94 9.69
C GLU A 209 -13.65 2.39 10.11
N ALA A 210 -13.13 1.87 11.22
CA ALA A 210 -11.79 2.20 11.70
C ALA A 210 -10.69 1.65 10.79
N PHE A 211 -9.62 2.43 10.57
CA PHE A 211 -8.50 2.00 9.72
C PHE A 211 -7.88 0.67 10.18
N LYS A 212 -7.71 0.51 11.50
CA LYS A 212 -7.07 -0.68 12.09
C LYS A 212 -7.85 -1.99 11.88
N SER A 213 -9.18 -1.93 11.85
CA SER A 213 -10.04 -3.11 11.75
C SER A 213 -10.53 -3.40 10.34
N LEU A 214 -10.30 -2.48 9.40
CA LEU A 214 -10.86 -2.57 8.05
C LEU A 214 -10.29 -3.78 7.27
N PRO A 215 -11.14 -4.74 6.83
CA PRO A 215 -10.68 -5.90 6.08
C PRO A 215 -10.05 -5.56 4.73
N SER A 216 -9.04 -6.33 4.32
CA SER A 216 -8.26 -6.11 3.09
C SER A 216 -9.11 -5.97 1.82
N HIS A 217 -10.10 -6.85 1.63
CA HIS A 217 -10.97 -6.81 0.45
C HIS A 217 -11.83 -5.54 0.38
N ARG A 218 -12.28 -5.00 1.52
CA ARG A 218 -13.04 -3.75 1.59
C ARG A 218 -12.14 -2.55 1.31
N ALA A 219 -10.96 -2.53 1.92
CA ALA A 219 -9.96 -1.49 1.66
C ALA A 219 -9.64 -1.38 0.16
N LEU A 220 -9.38 -2.51 -0.51
CA LEU A 220 -9.13 -2.54 -1.95
C LEU A 220 -10.34 -2.11 -2.78
N ALA A 221 -11.56 -2.49 -2.39
CA ALA A 221 -12.79 -2.06 -3.07
C ALA A 221 -13.01 -0.54 -2.97
N ILE A 222 -12.80 0.04 -1.78
CA ILE A 222 -12.89 1.50 -1.55
C ILE A 222 -11.82 2.22 -2.38
N LEU A 223 -10.56 1.77 -2.35
CA LEU A 223 -9.48 2.35 -3.16
C LEU A 223 -9.80 2.31 -4.66
N ARG A 224 -10.36 1.19 -5.13
CA ARG A 224 -10.79 1.03 -6.52
C ARG A 224 -11.92 2.00 -6.86
N GLY A 225 -12.97 2.09 -6.04
CA GLY A 225 -14.08 3.01 -6.27
C GLY A 225 -13.66 4.49 -6.25
N ARG A 226 -12.69 4.84 -5.40
CA ARG A 226 -12.06 6.16 -5.39
C ARG A 226 -11.27 6.43 -6.68
N ASN A 227 -10.43 5.49 -7.12
CA ASN A 227 -9.65 5.63 -8.35
C ASN A 227 -10.52 5.70 -9.61
N GLU A 228 -11.67 5.01 -9.61
CA GLU A 228 -12.67 5.07 -10.68
C GLU A 228 -13.55 6.34 -10.61
N GLY A 229 -13.36 7.21 -9.61
CA GLY A 229 -14.11 8.46 -9.47
C GLY A 229 -15.57 8.29 -9.05
N VAL A 230 -15.91 7.16 -8.42
CA VAL A 230 -17.27 6.84 -7.94
C VAL A 230 -17.42 7.16 -6.45
N LEU A 231 -16.39 6.88 -5.65
CA LEU A 231 -16.41 7.06 -4.20
C LEU A 231 -15.54 8.24 -3.77
N LEU A 232 -16.06 9.02 -2.82
CA LEU A 232 -15.30 9.97 -2.03
C LEU A 232 -14.96 9.32 -0.69
N ALA A 233 -13.68 9.31 -0.33
CA ALA A 233 -13.22 8.64 0.88
C ALA A 233 -12.38 9.63 1.72
N GLN A 234 -12.83 9.94 2.94
CA GLN A 234 -12.27 10.97 3.82
C GLN A 234 -11.87 10.38 5.17
N VAL A 235 -10.78 10.89 5.74
CA VAL A 235 -10.33 10.49 7.07
C VAL A 235 -11.09 11.26 8.14
N VAL A 236 -11.80 10.53 9.01
CA VAL A 236 -12.37 11.06 10.25
C VAL A 236 -11.36 10.81 11.37
N TRP A 237 -10.70 11.88 11.80
CA TRP A 237 -9.59 11.79 12.76
C TRP A 237 -10.04 11.37 14.16
N SER A 238 -11.18 11.90 14.62
CA SER A 238 -11.80 11.57 15.91
C SER A 238 -13.27 11.99 15.94
N GLU A 239 -13.99 11.57 16.98
CA GLU A 239 -15.38 12.02 17.25
C GLU A 239 -15.47 13.53 17.49
N HIS A 240 -14.41 14.15 17.99
CA HIS A 240 -14.29 15.61 18.17
C HIS A 240 -13.59 16.28 16.97
N GLY A 241 -13.63 15.65 15.80
CA GLY A 241 -12.99 16.13 14.59
C GLY A 241 -11.47 16.19 14.72
N HIS A 242 -10.89 17.37 14.53
CA HIS A 242 -9.44 17.59 14.51
C HIS A 242 -8.84 17.92 15.88
N GLU A 243 -9.67 18.30 16.86
CA GLU A 243 -9.23 18.88 18.13
C GLU A 243 -8.25 18.00 18.92
N PRO A 244 -8.44 16.67 19.05
CA PRO A 244 -7.50 15.83 19.80
C PRO A 244 -6.10 15.76 19.18
N PHE A 245 -5.99 15.97 17.87
CA PHE A 245 -4.71 16.02 17.17
C PHE A 245 -4.08 17.41 17.26
N GLU A 246 -4.88 18.48 17.09
CA GLU A 246 -4.45 19.87 17.30
C GLU A 246 -3.89 20.05 18.73
N ASN A 247 -4.61 19.56 19.74
CA ASN A 247 -4.18 19.58 21.15
C ASN A 247 -2.88 18.80 21.38
N ARG A 248 -2.65 17.72 20.63
CA ARG A 248 -1.41 16.95 20.76
C ARG A 248 -0.21 17.69 20.18
N VAL A 249 -0.40 18.35 19.04
CA VAL A 249 0.62 19.23 18.42
C VAL A 249 0.93 20.39 19.37
N ALA A 250 -0.09 21.07 19.91
CA ALA A 250 0.09 22.14 20.90
C ALA A 250 0.89 21.67 22.12
N SER A 251 0.53 20.52 22.68
CA SER A 251 1.20 19.94 23.85
C SER A 251 2.65 19.58 23.58
N TYR A 252 2.97 19.04 22.40
CA TYR A 252 4.34 18.72 21.99
C TYR A 252 5.23 19.96 21.96
N TRP A 253 4.71 21.07 21.43
CA TRP A 253 5.40 22.35 21.36
C TRP A 253 5.24 23.23 22.61
N GLN A 254 4.62 22.70 23.68
CA GLN A 254 4.35 23.41 24.93
C GLN A 254 3.53 24.70 24.77
N ILE A 255 2.72 24.77 23.72
CA ILE A 255 1.81 25.89 23.45
C ILE A 255 0.51 25.64 24.23
N ARG A 256 0.14 26.57 25.09
CA ARG A 256 -1.08 26.52 25.92
C ARG A 256 -1.74 27.89 25.89
N ASP A 257 -3.06 27.92 25.82
CA ASP A 257 -3.80 29.16 26.03
C ASP A 257 -3.87 29.48 27.52
N GLN A 258 -3.19 30.55 27.92
CA GLN A 258 -3.17 31.09 29.28
C GLN A 258 -3.73 32.52 29.31
N GLY A 259 -4.38 32.95 28.21
CA GLY A 259 -4.86 34.32 28.05
C GLY A 259 -3.76 35.35 27.78
N ARG A 260 -2.55 34.93 27.38
CA ARG A 260 -1.45 35.86 27.02
C ARG A 260 -1.70 36.43 25.61
N PRO A 261 -1.19 37.64 25.30
CA PRO A 261 -1.49 38.29 24.02
C PRO A 261 -1.11 37.46 22.78
N GLY A 262 0.00 36.72 22.82
CA GLY A 262 0.46 35.87 21.72
C GLY A 262 -0.23 34.51 21.63
N ASP A 263 -0.99 34.08 22.65
CA ASP A 263 -1.55 32.72 22.71
C ASP A 263 -2.53 32.46 21.56
N LYS A 264 -3.39 33.43 21.21
CA LYS A 264 -4.35 33.27 20.10
C LYS A 264 -3.66 33.04 18.76
N TRP A 265 -2.58 33.78 18.48
CA TRP A 265 -1.80 33.61 17.26
C TRP A 265 -1.09 32.25 17.25
N LEU A 266 -0.53 31.81 18.38
CA LEU A 266 0.09 30.48 18.48
C LEU A 266 -0.93 29.35 18.30
N GLN A 267 -2.15 29.47 18.84
CA GLN A 267 -3.22 28.50 18.61
C GLN A 267 -3.66 28.45 17.14
N GLU A 268 -3.68 29.60 16.46
CA GLU A 268 -3.89 29.64 15.01
C GLU A 268 -2.76 28.90 14.28
N VAL A 269 -1.49 29.12 14.65
CA VAL A 269 -0.34 28.38 14.09
C VAL A 269 -0.52 26.87 14.26
N ILE A 270 -0.92 26.40 15.43
CA ILE A 270 -1.20 24.97 15.69
C ILE A 270 -2.30 24.44 14.75
N THR A 271 -3.42 25.16 14.68
CA THR A 271 -4.58 24.77 13.87
C THR A 271 -4.18 24.65 12.40
N TRP A 272 -3.44 25.64 11.88
CA TRP A 272 -2.96 25.64 10.50
C TRP A 272 -1.90 24.58 10.23
N THR A 273 -0.97 24.38 11.16
CA THR A 273 0.03 23.29 11.08
C THR A 273 -0.67 21.95 10.92
N TRP A 274 -1.68 21.69 11.75
CA TRP A 274 -2.44 20.46 11.67
C TRP A 274 -3.21 20.34 10.35
N ARG A 275 -4.11 21.29 10.07
CA ARG A 275 -5.07 21.16 8.96
C ARG A 275 -4.43 21.25 7.57
N ILE A 276 -3.35 22.03 7.42
CA ILE A 276 -2.74 22.29 6.11
C ILE A 276 -1.54 21.38 5.84
N LYS A 277 -0.81 20.95 6.88
CA LYS A 277 0.41 20.15 6.73
C LYS A 277 0.22 18.72 7.25
N LEU A 278 0.04 18.57 8.56
CA LEU A 278 0.10 17.26 9.21
C LEU A 278 -1.04 16.32 8.80
N ALA A 279 -2.29 16.79 8.76
CA ALA A 279 -3.44 15.96 8.42
C ALA A 279 -3.29 15.31 7.03
N SER A 280 -2.93 16.09 6.01
CA SER A 280 -2.73 15.58 4.65
C SER A 280 -1.55 14.60 4.54
N GLN A 281 -0.44 14.89 5.23
CA GLN A 281 0.73 14.00 5.28
C GLN A 281 0.40 12.67 5.96
N LEU A 282 -0.33 12.72 7.08
CA LEU A 282 -0.75 11.55 7.83
C LEU A 282 -1.81 10.74 7.09
N GLU A 283 -2.75 11.39 6.41
CA GLU A 283 -3.76 10.72 5.58
C GLU A 283 -3.08 9.88 4.49
N THR A 284 -2.13 10.48 3.77
CA THR A 284 -1.36 9.77 2.74
C THR A 284 -0.65 8.55 3.31
N THR A 285 -0.08 8.69 4.51
CA THR A 285 0.64 7.60 5.18
C THR A 285 -0.29 6.50 5.67
N LEU A 286 -1.44 6.85 6.25
CA LEU A 286 -2.46 5.89 6.70
C LEU A 286 -3.02 5.07 5.54
N ILE A 287 -3.39 5.75 4.46
CA ILE A 287 -3.96 5.08 3.28
C ILE A 287 -2.92 4.17 2.62
N SER A 288 -1.66 4.61 2.56
CA SER A 288 -0.57 3.77 2.03
C SER A 288 -0.35 2.53 2.90
N ARG A 289 -0.26 2.70 4.23
CA ARG A 289 -0.12 1.57 5.17
C ARG A 289 -1.25 0.56 5.03
N LEU A 290 -2.50 1.04 4.94
CA LEU A 290 -3.68 0.20 4.76
C LEU A 290 -3.65 -0.52 3.40
N ARG A 291 -3.30 0.19 2.33
CA ARG A 291 -3.20 -0.39 0.98
C ARG A 291 -2.15 -1.49 0.95
N ASP A 292 -0.94 -1.22 1.43
CA ASP A 292 0.18 -2.17 1.37
C ASP A 292 -0.17 -3.45 2.13
N ALA A 293 -0.78 -3.34 3.33
CA ALA A 293 -1.26 -4.49 4.09
C ALA A 293 -2.41 -5.25 3.40
N ALA A 294 -3.30 -4.52 2.71
CA ALA A 294 -4.40 -5.13 1.99
C ALA A 294 -3.94 -5.86 0.72
N GLU A 295 -2.99 -5.30 -0.01
CA GLU A 295 -2.37 -5.91 -1.19
C GLU A 295 -1.57 -7.16 -0.82
N GLU A 296 -0.75 -7.10 0.24
CA GLU A 296 0.02 -8.25 0.74
C GLU A 296 -0.90 -9.44 1.06
N SER A 297 -1.99 -9.18 1.80
CA SER A 297 -3.00 -10.20 2.13
C SER A 297 -3.68 -10.78 0.88
N ALA A 298 -4.05 -9.94 -0.08
CA ALA A 298 -4.68 -10.38 -1.33
C ALA A 298 -3.70 -11.21 -2.19
N ILE A 299 -2.45 -10.78 -2.30
CA ILE A 299 -1.40 -11.49 -3.02
C ILE A 299 -1.15 -12.86 -2.40
N GLN A 300 -1.13 -12.96 -1.07
CA GLN A 300 -0.95 -14.25 -0.39
C GLN A 300 -2.07 -15.22 -0.74
N VAL A 301 -3.34 -14.77 -0.73
CA VAL A 301 -4.48 -15.61 -1.17
C VAL A 301 -4.33 -16.05 -2.63
N PHE A 302 -3.86 -15.17 -3.52
CA PHE A 302 -3.60 -15.55 -4.91
C PHE A 302 -2.44 -16.54 -5.05
N ALA A 303 -1.38 -16.36 -4.27
CA ALA A 303 -0.23 -17.25 -4.26
C ALA A 303 -0.63 -18.66 -3.79
N ASP A 304 -1.43 -18.75 -2.73
CA ASP A 304 -1.92 -20.03 -2.21
C ASP A 304 -2.85 -20.73 -3.22
N ASN A 305 -3.80 -19.98 -3.81
CA ASN A 305 -4.66 -20.52 -4.87
C ASN A 305 -3.86 -21.02 -6.08
N LEU A 306 -2.84 -20.28 -6.51
CA LEU A 306 -1.99 -20.67 -7.63
C LEU A 306 -1.15 -21.91 -7.28
N LYS A 307 -0.62 -21.97 -6.05
CA LYS A 307 0.13 -23.13 -5.57
C LYS A 307 -0.74 -24.39 -5.59
N ASP A 308 -1.97 -24.30 -5.10
CA ASP A 308 -2.91 -25.43 -5.11
C ASP A 308 -3.25 -25.88 -6.53
N LEU A 309 -3.41 -24.95 -7.46
CA LEU A 309 -3.63 -25.26 -8.88
C LEU A 309 -2.42 -25.94 -9.53
N LEU A 310 -1.20 -25.47 -9.24
CA LEU A 310 0.03 -26.04 -9.79
C LEU A 310 0.36 -27.43 -9.21
N LEU A 311 -0.06 -27.69 -7.97
CA LEU A 311 0.18 -28.96 -7.27
C LEU A 311 -1.01 -29.93 -7.33
N ALA A 312 -2.08 -29.55 -8.03
CA ALA A 312 -3.23 -30.42 -8.24
C ALA A 312 -2.78 -31.76 -8.88
N ALA A 313 -3.35 -32.87 -8.37
CA ALA A 313 -2.97 -34.20 -8.83
C ALA A 313 -3.17 -34.32 -10.35
N PRO A 314 -2.13 -34.70 -11.12
CA PRO A 314 -2.28 -34.86 -12.55
C PRO A 314 -3.21 -36.04 -12.84
N ALA A 315 -4.20 -35.86 -13.72
CA ALA A 315 -5.13 -36.91 -14.11
C ALA A 315 -4.48 -38.06 -14.92
N GLY A 316 -3.22 -37.87 -15.32
CA GLY A 316 -2.37 -38.85 -15.99
C GLY A 316 -2.54 -38.85 -17.51
N ASN A 317 -1.88 -39.83 -18.14
CA ASN A 317 -1.81 -39.95 -19.60
C ASN A 317 -3.08 -40.60 -20.16
N LYS A 318 -4.17 -39.84 -20.22
CA LYS A 318 -5.49 -40.28 -20.70
C LYS A 318 -5.99 -39.36 -21.81
N VAL A 319 -6.65 -39.95 -22.81
CA VAL A 319 -7.32 -39.17 -23.87
C VAL A 319 -8.41 -38.31 -23.23
N THR A 320 -8.38 -37.00 -23.47
CA THR A 320 -9.22 -36.03 -22.76
C THR A 320 -10.00 -35.16 -23.74
N LEU A 321 -11.31 -35.04 -23.50
CA LEU A 321 -12.17 -34.03 -24.12
C LEU A 321 -12.13 -32.76 -23.27
N GLY A 322 -11.56 -31.68 -23.79
CA GLY A 322 -11.59 -30.36 -23.17
C GLY A 322 -12.77 -29.53 -23.67
N LEU A 323 -13.53 -28.95 -22.75
CA LEU A 323 -14.66 -28.06 -23.04
C LEU A 323 -14.42 -26.72 -22.34
N ASP A 324 -14.29 -25.64 -23.12
CA ASP A 324 -14.27 -24.26 -22.63
C ASP A 324 -15.65 -23.61 -22.83
N PRO A 325 -16.46 -23.50 -21.75
CA PRO A 325 -17.85 -23.06 -21.83
C PRO A 325 -18.05 -21.66 -22.42
N GLY A 326 -19.21 -21.46 -23.00
CA GLY A 326 -19.64 -20.16 -23.50
C GLY A 326 -21.09 -20.17 -23.96
N LEU A 327 -21.76 -19.02 -23.84
CA LEU A 327 -23.12 -18.82 -24.33
C LEU A 327 -23.09 -18.39 -25.81
N ARG A 328 -23.09 -17.08 -26.05
CA ARG A 328 -23.15 -16.48 -27.40
C ARG A 328 -22.01 -16.92 -28.31
N THR A 329 -20.82 -17.12 -27.77
CA THR A 329 -19.62 -17.55 -28.52
C THR A 329 -19.49 -19.06 -28.65
N GLY A 330 -20.43 -19.83 -28.10
CA GLY A 330 -20.39 -21.29 -28.08
C GLY A 330 -19.39 -21.88 -27.08
N VAL A 331 -19.46 -23.20 -26.94
CA VAL A 331 -18.49 -24.01 -26.17
C VAL A 331 -17.41 -24.47 -27.13
N LYS A 332 -16.14 -24.21 -26.81
CA LYS A 332 -15.01 -24.65 -27.61
C LYS A 332 -14.62 -26.04 -27.14
N ALA A 333 -14.73 -27.02 -28.02
CA ALA A 333 -14.47 -28.42 -27.73
C ALA A 333 -13.18 -28.88 -28.40
N VAL A 334 -12.33 -29.59 -27.68
CA VAL A 334 -11.07 -30.16 -28.18
C VAL A 334 -10.88 -31.58 -27.67
N VAL A 335 -10.26 -32.45 -28.46
CA VAL A 335 -9.81 -33.77 -27.99
C VAL A 335 -8.30 -33.82 -28.06
N VAL A 336 -7.65 -34.20 -26.97
CA VAL A 336 -6.22 -34.45 -26.90
C VAL A 336 -5.94 -35.90 -26.56
N ASP A 337 -4.90 -36.49 -27.16
CA ASP A 337 -4.47 -37.85 -26.84
C ASP A 337 -3.71 -37.92 -25.50
N ALA A 338 -3.29 -39.12 -25.11
CA ALA A 338 -2.57 -39.38 -23.87
C ALA A 338 -1.21 -38.66 -23.75
N THR A 339 -0.66 -38.13 -24.86
CA THR A 339 0.58 -37.34 -24.90
C THR A 339 0.32 -35.83 -24.88
N GLY A 340 -0.94 -35.41 -24.96
CA GLY A 340 -1.35 -34.01 -25.09
C GLY A 340 -1.44 -33.52 -26.55
N LYS A 341 -1.30 -34.40 -27.55
CA LYS A 341 -1.43 -34.02 -28.96
C LYS A 341 -2.90 -33.77 -29.30
N LEU A 342 -3.18 -32.65 -29.95
CA LEU A 342 -4.51 -32.33 -30.46
C LEU A 342 -4.95 -33.32 -31.55
N LEU A 343 -6.12 -33.91 -31.38
CA LEU A 343 -6.76 -34.84 -32.32
C LEU A 343 -7.92 -34.20 -33.09
N ALA A 344 -8.75 -33.43 -32.39
CA ALA A 344 -9.92 -32.76 -32.96
C ALA A 344 -10.23 -31.46 -32.23
N TYR A 345 -10.87 -30.51 -32.92
CA TYR A 345 -11.42 -29.30 -32.32
C TYR A 345 -12.65 -28.83 -33.11
N GLU A 346 -13.59 -28.17 -32.43
CA GLU A 346 -14.83 -27.63 -33.01
C GLU A 346 -15.46 -26.63 -32.03
N THR A 347 -16.26 -25.69 -32.54
CA THR A 347 -17.11 -24.86 -31.69
C THR A 347 -18.55 -25.32 -31.78
N ILE A 348 -19.09 -25.79 -30.65
CA ILE A 348 -20.50 -26.23 -30.54
C ILE A 348 -21.34 -25.13 -29.90
N PHE A 349 -22.64 -25.09 -30.20
CA PHE A 349 -23.56 -24.06 -29.69
C PHE A 349 -24.76 -24.65 -28.94
N PRO A 350 -24.54 -25.43 -27.87
CA PRO A 350 -25.60 -26.10 -27.12
C PRO A 350 -26.53 -25.12 -26.40
N HIS A 351 -26.02 -23.94 -26.06
CA HIS A 351 -26.68 -22.96 -25.20
C HIS A 351 -27.28 -21.79 -26.00
N VAL A 352 -27.93 -20.86 -25.28
CA VAL A 352 -28.43 -19.62 -25.87
C VAL A 352 -27.30 -18.84 -26.57
N PRO A 353 -27.58 -18.22 -27.73
CA PRO A 353 -28.90 -18.07 -28.37
C PRO A 353 -29.28 -19.19 -29.35
N ARG A 354 -28.37 -20.09 -29.70
CA ARG A 354 -28.60 -21.07 -30.80
C ARG A 354 -29.30 -22.34 -30.33
N ASN A 355 -29.13 -22.74 -29.06
CA ASN A 355 -29.79 -23.88 -28.43
C ASN A 355 -29.66 -25.20 -29.20
N GLN A 356 -28.50 -25.46 -29.82
CA GLN A 356 -28.20 -26.66 -30.62
C GLN A 356 -27.75 -27.82 -29.73
N TRP A 357 -28.59 -28.19 -28.76
CA TRP A 357 -28.25 -29.15 -27.72
C TRP A 357 -28.00 -30.56 -28.28
N GLN A 358 -28.91 -31.05 -29.13
CA GLN A 358 -28.84 -32.41 -29.66
C GLN A 358 -27.69 -32.58 -30.66
N GLU A 359 -27.45 -31.59 -31.52
CA GLU A 359 -26.35 -31.59 -32.47
C GLU A 359 -25.00 -31.61 -31.75
N SER A 360 -24.90 -30.84 -30.67
CA SER A 360 -23.72 -30.82 -29.80
C SER A 360 -23.48 -32.19 -29.15
N ILE A 361 -24.51 -32.81 -28.57
CA ILE A 361 -24.40 -34.16 -27.99
C ILE A 361 -23.99 -35.19 -29.05
N ALA A 362 -24.57 -35.14 -30.25
CA ALA A 362 -24.26 -36.09 -31.31
C ALA A 362 -22.79 -36.01 -31.74
N LEU A 363 -22.25 -34.80 -31.91
CA LEU A 363 -20.83 -34.60 -32.24
C LEU A 363 -19.92 -35.11 -31.11
N LEU A 364 -20.21 -34.73 -29.87
CA LEU A 364 -19.40 -35.13 -28.72
C LEU A 364 -19.45 -36.66 -28.51
N SER A 365 -20.60 -37.30 -28.69
CA SER A 365 -20.76 -38.77 -28.60
C SER A 365 -19.88 -39.49 -29.62
N LYS A 366 -19.85 -38.98 -30.86
CA LYS A 366 -18.98 -39.51 -31.91
C LYS A 366 -17.52 -39.39 -31.50
N TRP A 367 -17.07 -38.23 -31.05
CA TRP A 367 -15.68 -38.03 -30.64
C TRP A 367 -15.27 -38.89 -29.45
N VAL A 368 -16.14 -39.03 -28.45
CA VAL A 368 -15.87 -39.88 -27.28
C VAL A 368 -15.63 -41.33 -27.71
N THR A 369 -16.43 -41.83 -28.66
CA THR A 369 -16.31 -43.20 -29.18
C THR A 369 -15.08 -43.36 -30.09
N ASP A 370 -14.94 -42.49 -31.10
CA ASP A 370 -13.89 -42.58 -32.13
C ASP A 370 -12.48 -42.45 -31.52
N TYR A 371 -12.31 -41.52 -30.57
CA TYR A 371 -11.01 -41.25 -29.94
C TYR A 371 -10.80 -41.99 -28.62
N LYS A 372 -11.80 -42.76 -28.14
CA LYS A 372 -11.76 -43.47 -26.85
C LYS A 372 -11.42 -42.52 -25.69
N VAL A 373 -12.16 -41.42 -25.62
CA VAL A 373 -12.00 -40.41 -24.57
C VAL A 373 -12.24 -41.05 -23.20
N ALA A 374 -11.31 -40.86 -22.28
CA ALA A 374 -11.39 -41.40 -20.92
C ALA A 374 -11.68 -40.32 -19.86
N LEU A 375 -11.47 -39.04 -20.19
CA LEU A 375 -11.71 -37.92 -19.29
C LEU A 375 -12.42 -36.77 -20.02
N VAL A 376 -13.24 -36.02 -19.28
CA VAL A 376 -13.82 -34.75 -19.73
C VAL A 376 -13.35 -33.65 -18.78
N ALA A 377 -12.67 -32.64 -19.32
CA ALA A 377 -12.26 -31.45 -18.59
C ALA A 377 -13.17 -30.29 -18.98
N ILE A 378 -13.81 -29.66 -17.98
CA ILE A 378 -14.77 -28.56 -18.19
C ILE A 378 -14.22 -27.30 -17.50
N GLY A 379 -14.09 -26.21 -18.25
CA GLY A 379 -13.73 -24.92 -17.69
C GLY A 379 -14.79 -24.43 -16.69
N ASN A 380 -14.37 -23.79 -15.59
CA ASN A 380 -15.27 -23.27 -14.55
C ASN A 380 -15.80 -21.85 -14.83
N GLY A 381 -15.72 -21.38 -16.07
CA GLY A 381 -16.15 -20.04 -16.49
C GLY A 381 -17.67 -19.90 -16.70
N THR A 382 -18.04 -18.86 -17.45
CA THR A 382 -19.44 -18.58 -17.82
C THR A 382 -20.06 -19.75 -18.58
N ALA A 383 -21.27 -20.16 -18.20
CA ALA A 383 -21.99 -21.34 -18.73
C ALA A 383 -21.40 -22.72 -18.37
N SER A 384 -20.52 -22.78 -17.37
CA SER A 384 -19.94 -24.04 -16.89
C SER A 384 -20.99 -25.00 -16.33
N ARG A 385 -22.01 -24.52 -15.63
CA ARG A 385 -23.10 -25.34 -15.08
C ARG A 385 -23.94 -26.00 -16.18
N GLU A 386 -24.25 -25.23 -17.22
CA GLU A 386 -25.02 -25.68 -18.38
C GLU A 386 -24.20 -26.69 -19.21
N THR A 387 -22.88 -26.47 -19.31
CA THR A 387 -21.96 -27.40 -19.99
C THR A 387 -21.73 -28.68 -19.19
N ASP A 388 -21.67 -28.61 -17.85
CA ASP A 388 -21.66 -29.79 -16.98
C ASP A 388 -22.93 -30.64 -17.16
N ARG A 389 -24.09 -29.99 -17.29
CA ARG A 389 -25.35 -30.69 -17.62
C ARG A 389 -25.30 -31.37 -18.99
N LEU A 390 -24.73 -30.70 -20.00
CA LEU A 390 -24.54 -31.29 -21.33
C LEU A 390 -23.69 -32.56 -21.27
N VAL A 391 -22.62 -32.55 -20.48
CA VAL A 391 -21.74 -33.71 -20.30
C VAL A 391 -22.43 -34.84 -19.55
N LYS A 392 -23.27 -34.55 -18.55
CA LYS A 392 -24.08 -35.57 -17.86
C LYS A 392 -25.06 -36.27 -18.79
N ASP A 393 -25.75 -35.51 -19.64
CA ASP A 393 -26.66 -36.07 -20.65
C ASP A 393 -25.90 -36.92 -21.68
N LEU A 394 -24.71 -36.47 -22.09
CA LEU A 394 -23.79 -37.23 -22.94
C LEU A 394 -23.39 -38.57 -22.29
N GLN A 395 -22.95 -38.55 -21.02
CA GLN A 395 -22.57 -39.76 -20.27
C GLN A 395 -23.71 -40.76 -20.16
N ALA A 396 -24.93 -40.28 -19.90
CA ALA A 396 -26.12 -41.13 -19.84
C ALA A 396 -26.42 -41.83 -21.19
N LEU A 397 -26.07 -41.19 -22.31
CA LEU A 397 -26.31 -41.71 -23.66
C LEU A 397 -25.27 -42.76 -24.11
N ILE A 398 -24.02 -42.63 -23.68
CA ILE A 398 -22.91 -43.52 -24.07
C ILE A 398 -22.68 -44.71 -23.11
N GLY A 399 -23.35 -44.74 -21.95
CA GLY A 399 -23.38 -45.91 -21.08
C GLY A 399 -22.26 -46.01 -20.05
N GLY A 400 -21.78 -44.87 -19.52
CA GLY A 400 -20.78 -44.82 -18.43
C GLY A 400 -19.36 -44.56 -18.91
#